data_AF-A0A958F6H9-F1
#
_entry.id   AF-A0A958F6H9-F1
#
_cell.length_a   1.000
_cell.length_b   1.000
_cell.length_c   1.000
_cell.angle_alpha   90.00
_cell.angle_beta   90.00
_cell.angle_gamma   90.00
#
_symmetry.space_group_name_H-M   'P 1'
#
loop_
_entity.id
_entity.type
_entity.pdbx_description
1 polymer ?
#
loop_
_entity_poly.entity_id
_entity_poly.type
_entity_poly.pdbx_seq_one_letter_code
_entity_poly.pdbx_strand_id
1 'polypeptide(L)' 'LTVDLGHRNGVKKGLKCHVFREGEGIIHPVTKEVIRSVEEICEMQITEVFDVYSVGIITKSKSGYPATGDRLMTK' A
#
# COMPACT_ATOMS: atom_id res chain seq x y z
N LEU A 1 2.88 9.01 -7.69
CA LEU A 1 3.37 8.53 -6.38
C LEU A 1 4.67 7.78 -6.58
N THR A 2 5.64 8.05 -5.71
CA THR A 2 6.92 7.36 -5.70
C THR A 2 6.89 6.28 -4.63
N VAL A 3 7.39 5.09 -4.94
CA VAL A 3 7.44 3.93 -4.04
C VAL A 3 8.87 3.44 -3.98
N ASP A 4 9.36 3.14 -2.78
CA ASP A 4 10.73 2.65 -2.55
C ASP A 4 10.94 1.17 -2.96
N LEU A 5 10.17 0.72 -3.96
CA LEU A 5 10.27 -0.62 -4.54
C LEU A 5 10.63 -0.46 -6.02
N GLY A 6 11.82 -0.93 -6.40
CA GLY A 6 12.32 -0.85 -7.76
C GLY A 6 12.46 -2.22 -8.43
N HIS A 7 13.25 -2.27 -9.49
CA HIS A 7 13.51 -3.49 -10.26
C HIS A 7 14.12 -4.60 -9.40
N ARG A 8 14.98 -4.23 -8.43
CA ARG A 8 15.59 -5.17 -7.48
C ARG A 8 14.57 -5.91 -6.61
N ASN A 9 13.39 -5.34 -6.42
CA ASN A 9 12.31 -5.92 -5.64
C ASN A 9 11.32 -6.73 -6.50
N GLY A 10 11.63 -6.97 -7.78
CA GLY A 10 10.78 -7.72 -8.70
C GLY A 10 9.59 -6.93 -9.25
N VAL A 11 9.57 -5.61 -9.05
CA VAL A 11 8.51 -4.73 -9.55
C VAL A 11 8.60 -4.59 -11.06
N LYS A 12 7.44 -4.65 -11.73
CA LYS A 12 7.31 -4.51 -13.19
C LYS A 12 6.39 -3.36 -13.56
N LYS A 13 6.63 -2.77 -14.73
CA LYS A 13 5.70 -1.79 -15.31
C LYS A 13 4.34 -2.45 -15.54
N GLY A 14 3.28 -1.72 -15.23
CA GLY A 14 1.89 -2.15 -15.32
C GLY A 14 1.37 -2.93 -14.10
N LEU A 15 2.21 -3.19 -13.09
CA LEU A 15 1.84 -3.94 -11.90
C LEU A 15 0.84 -3.15 -11.03
N LYS A 16 -0.21 -3.83 -10.58
CA LYS A 16 -1.24 -3.26 -9.70
C LYS A 16 -0.88 -3.49 -8.25
N CYS A 17 -0.94 -2.43 -7.46
CA CYS A 17 -0.65 -2.45 -6.04
C CYS A 17 -1.83 -1.89 -5.27
N HIS A 18 -2.06 -2.44 -4.09
CA HIS A 18 -3.03 -1.94 -3.13
C HIS A 18 -2.26 -1.28 -1.97
N VAL A 19 -2.68 -0.06 -1.62
CA VAL A 19 -2.14 0.69 -0.48
C VAL A 19 -3.08 0.52 0.69
N PHE A 20 -2.53 0.04 1.80
CA PHE A 20 -3.24 -0.23 3.04
C PHE A 20 -2.70 0.65 4.16
N ARG A 21 -3.60 1.08 5.05
CA ARG A 21 -3.26 1.74 6.30
C ARG A 21 -3.74 0.86 7.45
N GLU A 22 -2.83 0.50 8.32
CA GLU A 22 -3.18 -0.14 9.59
C GLU A 22 -3.77 0.95 10.49
N GLY A 23 -5.07 0.87 10.77
CA GLY A 23 -5.79 1.73 11.70
C GLY A 23 -5.56 1.32 13.15
N GLU A 24 -6.14 2.09 14.07
CA GLU A 24 -6.04 1.79 15.51
C GLU A 24 -6.65 0.42 15.82
N GLY A 25 -5.87 -0.40 16.52
CA GLY A 25 -6.30 -1.75 16.88
C GLY A 25 -7.30 -1.72 18.03
N ILE A 26 -8.44 -2.37 17.86
CA ILE A 26 -9.39 -2.58 18.95
C ILE A 26 -8.92 -3.81 19.74
N ILE A 27 -8.71 -3.63 21.05
CA ILE A 27 -8.37 -4.73 21.95
C ILE A 27 -9.67 -5.42 22.34
N HIS A 28 -9.81 -6.69 22.00
CA HIS A 28 -10.99 -7.44 22.42
C HIS A 28 -10.96 -7.63 23.95
N PRO A 29 -11.99 -7.19 24.71
CA PRO A 29 -11.94 -7.10 26.17
C PRO A 29 -11.79 -8.45 26.87
N VAL A 30 -12.20 -9.54 26.22
CA VAL A 30 -12.19 -10.89 26.80
C VAL A 30 -10.95 -11.69 26.37
N THR A 31 -10.57 -11.62 25.10
CA THR A 31 -9.46 -12.42 24.54
C THR A 31 -8.12 -11.68 24.56
N LYS A 32 -8.14 -10.36 24.81
CA LYS A 32 -6.97 -9.46 24.71
C LYS A 32 -6.28 -9.47 23.34
N GLU A 33 -6.93 -10.04 22.33
CA GLU A 33 -6.41 -10.04 20.97
C GLU A 33 -6.52 -8.63 20.38
N VAL A 34 -5.44 -8.20 19.73
CA VAL A 34 -5.37 -6.91 19.05
C VAL A 34 -5.93 -7.10 17.65
N ILE A 35 -7.17 -6.66 17.45
CA ILE A 35 -7.79 -6.64 16.13
C ILE A 35 -7.37 -5.33 15.47
N ARG A 36 -6.37 -5.40 14.58
CA ARG A 36 -5.97 -4.24 13.77
C ARG A 36 -6.92 -4.10 12.58
N SER A 37 -7.61 -2.98 12.49
CA SER A 37 -8.39 -2.65 11.29
C SER A 37 -7.43 -2.30 10.16
N VAL A 38 -7.49 -3.05 9.05
CA VAL A 38 -6.70 -2.74 7.85
C VAL A 38 -7.63 -2.07 6.86
N GLU A 39 -7.41 -0.78 6.61
CA GLU A 39 -8.17 -0.03 5.62
C GLU A 39 -7.42 0.07 4.31
N GLU A 40 -8.09 -0.24 3.20
CA GLU A 40 -7.54 -0.05 1.87
C GLU A 40 -7.77 1.39 1.41
N ILE A 41 -6.69 2.15 1.27
CA ILE A 41 -6.73 3.58 0.92
C ILE A 41 -6.99 3.77 -0.56
N CYS A 42 -6.14 3.15 -1.40
CA CYS A 42 -6.19 3.30 -2.84
C CYS A 42 -5.53 2.13 -3.59
N GLU A 43 -5.92 1.98 -4.84
CA GLU A 43 -5.27 1.11 -5.82
C GLU A 43 -4.39 1.97 -6.72
N MET A 44 -3.17 1.51 -6.97
CA MET A 44 -2.23 2.19 -7.86
C MET A 44 -1.68 1.23 -8.90
N GLN A 45 -1.30 1.78 -10.05
CA GLN A 45 -0.63 1.06 -11.11
C GLN A 45 0.73 1.69 -11.37
N ILE A 46 1.75 0.85 -11.46
CA ILE A 46 3.12 1.27 -11.67
C ILE A 46 3.33 1.59 -13.15
N THR A 47 3.77 2.80 -13.45
CA THR A 47 4.01 3.27 -14.83
C THR A 47 5.49 3.20 -15.17
N GLU A 48 6.35 3.57 -14.23
CA GLU A 48 7.79 3.59 -14.40
C GLU A 48 8.47 2.84 -13.26
N VAL A 49 9.52 2.09 -13.60
CA VAL A 49 10.31 1.33 -12.63
C VAL A 49 11.75 1.69 -12.85
N PHE A 50 12.42 2.09 -11.77
CA PHE A 50 13.85 2.34 -11.70
C PHE A 50 14.49 1.24 -10.83
N ASP A 51 15.81 1.29 -10.64
CA ASP A 51 16.53 0.21 -9.93
C ASP A 51 16.10 0.06 -8.47
N VAL A 52 15.90 1.19 -7.78
CA VAL A 52 15.64 1.27 -6.33
C VAL A 52 14.22 1.72 -6.00
N TYR A 53 13.58 2.45 -6.90
CA TYR A 53 12.23 2.98 -6.69
C TYR A 53 11.37 2.81 -7.95
N SER A 54 10.07 3.02 -7.81
CA SER A 54 9.12 3.04 -8.91
C SER A 54 8.18 4.23 -8.79
N VAL A 55 7.63 4.63 -9.93
CA VAL A 55 6.61 5.68 -10.02
C VAL A 55 5.35 5.06 -10.56
N GLY A 56 4.25 5.35 -9.89
CA GLY A 56 2.92 4.90 -10.31
C GLY A 56 1.87 5.99 -10.17
N ILE A 57 0.74 5.73 -10.82
CA ILE A 57 -0.45 6.56 -10.79
C ILE A 57 -1.53 5.85 -9.97
N ILE A 58 -2.33 6.61 -9.23
CA ILE A 58 -3.50 6.06 -8.55
C ILE A 58 -4.55 5.74 -9.60
N THR A 59 -5.00 4.49 -9.66
CA THR A 59 -6.09 4.07 -10.55
C THR A 59 -7.44 4.17 -9.86
N LYS A 60 -7.49 3.97 -8.54
CA LYS A 60 -8.74 4.03 -7.77
C LYS A 60 -8.50 4.54 -6.36
N SER A 61 -9.25 5.54 -5.94
CA SER A 61 -9.23 6.07 -4.57
C SER A 61 -10.43 5.51 -3.81
N LYS A 62 -10.22 4.97 -2.60
CA LYS A 62 -11.30 4.47 -1.72
C LYS A 62 -11.51 5.39 -0.53
N SER A 63 -10.64 5.33 0.49
CA SER A 63 -10.85 6.06 1.76
C SER A 63 -10.01 7.33 1.92
N GLY A 64 -9.13 7.66 0.97
CA GLY A 64 -8.36 8.91 1.03
C GLY A 64 -7.17 8.97 0.09
N TYR A 65 -6.24 9.88 0.42
CA TYR A 65 -4.96 10.01 -0.26
C TYR A 65 -3.87 9.19 0.47
N PRO A 66 -3.04 8.44 -0.26
CA PRO A 66 -1.91 7.74 0.31
C PRO A 66 -0.89 8.74 0.91
N ALA A 67 -0.35 8.38 2.07
CA ALA A 67 0.66 9.14 2.79
C ALA A 67 1.96 8.34 2.94
N THR A 68 3.05 9.04 3.22
CA THR A 68 4.35 8.41 3.49
C THR A 68 4.25 7.52 4.72
N GLY A 69 4.63 6.24 4.59
CA GLY A 69 4.52 5.25 5.66
C GLY A 69 3.35 4.26 5.51
N ASP A 70 2.44 4.48 4.56
CA ASP A 70 1.40 3.50 4.25
C ASP A 70 2.00 2.22 3.65
N ARG A 71 1.36 1.08 3.94
CA ARG A 71 1.87 -0.23 3.55
C ARG A 71 1.39 -0.59 2.16
N LEU A 72 2.32 -0.98 1.29
CA LEU A 72 2.02 -1.29 -0.09
C LEU A 72 2.15 -2.81 -0.33
N MET A 73 1.09 -3.39 -0.90
CA MET A 73 1.00 -4.81 -1.19
C MET A 73 0.78 -5.01 -2.68
N THR A 74 1.69 -5.76 -3.30
CA THR A 74 1.56 -6.22 -4.68
C THR A 74 0.66 -7.45 -4.74
N LYS A 75 -0.24 -7.50 -5.72
CA LYS A 75 -1.07 -8.69 -5.99
C LYS A 75 -0.50 -9.52 -7.13
#